data_AF-A0A318JIC7-F1
#
_entry.id   AF-A0A318JIC7-F1
#
_cell.length_a   1.000
_cell.length_b   1.000
_cell.length_c   1.000
_cell.angle_alpha   90.00
_cell.angle_beta   90.00
_cell.angle_gamma   90.00
#
_symmetry.space_group_name_H-M   'P 1'
#
loop_
_entity.id
_entity.type
_entity.pdbx_description
1 polymer ?
#
loop_
_entity_poly.entity_id
_entity_poly.type
_entity_poly.pdbx_seq_one_letter_code
_entity_poly.pdbx_strand_id
1 'polypeptide(L)'
;MLIKLTSLISALIVITAHASALPATSENRINETNTYCFSAMGDKKPIFISLTLPQGPLRNGYVKYNNGASIPLKYSSNYNIAFSGVTKDYENLYREMINKKNTGYYSFYLYQDGITVLRYFSKKTKKEYFFFPDSGAAKASPPASLCDWSKSDLLDGDESK
;
A
#
# COMPACT_ATOMS: atom_id res chain seq x y z
N MET A 1 -39.90 -32.95 60.73
CA MET A 1 -40.75 -32.89 59.51
C MET A 1 -39.80 -33.02 58.32
N LEU A 2 -39.84 -34.16 57.63
CA LEU A 2 -38.86 -34.56 56.60
C LEU A 2 -39.16 -33.83 55.27
N ILE A 3 -38.15 -33.18 54.69
CA ILE A 3 -38.24 -32.53 53.37
C ILE A 3 -38.15 -33.62 52.31
N LYS A 4 -39.21 -33.83 51.53
CA LYS A 4 -39.19 -34.64 50.31
C LYS A 4 -38.95 -33.72 49.10
N LEU A 5 -37.82 -33.96 48.45
CA LEU A 5 -37.43 -33.43 47.16
C LEU A 5 -38.44 -33.88 46.09
N THR A 6 -39.14 -32.93 45.45
CA THR A 6 -39.89 -33.19 44.21
C THR A 6 -39.12 -32.68 43.00
N SER A 7 -39.05 -33.57 42.02
CA SER A 7 -38.19 -33.61 40.85
C SER A 7 -38.36 -32.46 39.84
N LEU A 8 -37.24 -32.14 39.19
CA LEU A 8 -37.09 -31.46 37.90
C LEU A 8 -38.13 -31.91 36.87
N ILE A 9 -38.58 -30.97 36.01
CA ILE A 9 -38.34 -30.96 34.55
C ILE A 9 -38.57 -29.51 34.06
N SER A 10 -37.49 -28.83 33.66
CA SER A 10 -37.58 -27.68 32.76
C SER A 10 -36.88 -28.08 31.48
N ALA A 11 -37.65 -28.49 30.47
CA ALA A 11 -37.14 -28.69 29.13
C ALA A 11 -36.83 -27.31 28.53
N LEU A 12 -35.56 -26.89 28.60
CA LEU A 12 -35.07 -25.75 27.83
C LEU A 12 -34.88 -26.23 26.39
N ILE A 13 -35.86 -25.97 25.52
CA ILE A 13 -35.67 -26.13 24.08
C ILE A 13 -34.79 -24.98 23.62
N VAL A 14 -33.50 -25.24 23.45
CA VAL A 14 -32.59 -24.33 22.77
C VAL A 14 -32.93 -24.39 21.29
N ILE A 15 -33.67 -23.40 20.81
CA ILE A 15 -33.78 -23.15 19.37
C ILE A 15 -32.44 -22.57 18.96
N THR A 16 -31.51 -23.42 18.50
CA THR A 16 -30.37 -22.94 17.71
C THR A 16 -30.91 -22.55 16.35
N ALA A 17 -31.38 -21.30 16.24
CA ALA A 17 -31.48 -20.64 14.96
C ALA A 17 -30.06 -20.63 14.38
N HIS A 18 -29.76 -21.60 13.53
CA HIS A 18 -28.65 -21.50 12.62
C HIS A 18 -29.07 -20.36 11.69
N ALA A 19 -28.67 -19.14 12.04
CA ALA A 19 -28.57 -18.08 11.08
C ALA A 19 -27.57 -18.60 10.05
N SER A 20 -28.10 -19.24 9.01
CA SER A 20 -27.38 -19.60 7.82
C SER A 20 -26.79 -18.29 7.33
N ALA A 21 -25.51 -18.06 7.64
CA ALA A 21 -24.76 -16.94 7.12
C ALA A 21 -24.96 -16.99 5.60
N LEU A 22 -25.53 -15.93 5.04
CA LEU A 22 -25.62 -15.80 3.60
C LEU A 22 -24.24 -16.13 3.02
N PRO A 23 -24.15 -17.00 2.00
CA PRO A 23 -22.88 -17.20 1.31
C PRO A 23 -22.42 -15.81 0.87
N ALA A 24 -21.21 -15.44 1.28
CA ALA A 24 -20.63 -14.14 1.02
C ALA A 24 -20.86 -13.81 -0.45
N THR A 25 -21.75 -12.84 -0.71
CA THR A 25 -21.91 -12.27 -2.03
C THR A 25 -20.55 -11.76 -2.46
N SER A 26 -20.25 -11.94 -3.74
CA SER A 26 -19.00 -11.62 -4.43
C SER A 26 -18.57 -10.15 -4.38
N GLU A 27 -19.16 -9.34 -3.50
CA GLU A 27 -18.79 -7.96 -3.18
C GLU A 27 -17.59 -7.86 -2.21
N ASN A 28 -17.14 -8.98 -1.65
CA ASN A 28 -15.94 -9.05 -0.81
C ASN A 28 -14.65 -9.34 -1.60
N ARG A 29 -14.50 -8.78 -2.81
CA ARG A 29 -13.16 -8.51 -3.36
C ARG A 29 -12.60 -7.34 -2.58
N ILE A 30 -11.98 -7.69 -1.46
CA ILE A 30 -11.30 -6.85 -0.48
C ILE A 30 -10.57 -5.71 -1.22
N ASN A 31 -10.78 -4.48 -0.76
CA ASN A 31 -10.00 -3.30 -1.16
C ASN A 31 -8.56 -3.44 -0.66
N GLU A 32 -7.85 -4.48 -1.08
CA GLU A 32 -6.46 -4.70 -0.72
C GLU A 32 -5.63 -3.58 -1.35
N THR A 33 -4.72 -3.02 -0.56
CA THR A 33 -3.79 -1.98 -1.02
C THR A 33 -2.36 -2.49 -0.85
N ASN A 34 -1.54 -2.31 -1.88
CA ASN A 34 -0.11 -2.61 -1.80
C ASN A 34 0.62 -1.32 -1.46
N THR A 35 1.43 -1.36 -0.40
CA THR A 35 2.34 -0.26 -0.05
C THR A 35 3.76 -0.65 -0.41
N TYR A 36 4.43 0.25 -1.13
CA TYR A 36 5.81 0.12 -1.57
C TYR A 36 6.64 1.21 -0.90
N CYS A 37 7.84 0.83 -0.45
CA CYS A 37 8.74 1.70 0.31
C CYS A 37 9.87 2.15 -0.61
N PHE A 38 10.12 3.45 -0.68
CA PHE A 38 11.22 4.01 -1.43
C PHE A 38 12.02 4.99 -0.60
N SER A 39 13.30 5.09 -0.92
CA SER A 39 14.21 6.05 -0.32
C SER A 39 15.11 6.69 -1.38
N ALA A 40 15.60 7.89 -1.05
CA ALA A 40 16.54 8.63 -1.87
C ALA A 40 17.47 9.44 -0.96
N MET A 41 18.71 9.65 -1.39
CA MET A 41 19.57 10.63 -0.72
C MET A 41 19.15 12.04 -1.16
N GLY A 42 18.63 12.84 -0.23
CA GLY A 42 18.41 14.27 -0.46
C GLY A 42 19.69 15.08 -0.22
N ASP A 43 19.63 16.39 -0.44
CA ASP A 43 20.80 17.29 -0.35
C ASP A 43 21.54 17.23 1.00
N LYS A 44 20.85 16.88 2.09
CA LYS A 44 21.43 16.85 3.45
C LYS A 44 21.08 15.60 4.26
N LYS A 45 20.03 14.88 3.88
CA LYS A 45 19.52 13.73 4.62
C LYS A 45 18.72 12.81 3.71
N PRO A 46 18.62 11.52 4.06
CA PRO A 46 17.70 10.62 3.40
C PRO A 46 16.27 11.16 3.36
N ILE A 47 15.59 10.91 2.25
CA ILE A 47 14.18 11.17 2.04
C ILE A 47 13.51 9.81 1.89
N PHE A 48 12.45 9.60 2.67
CA PHE A 48 11.70 8.35 2.71
C PHE A 48 10.26 8.60 2.26
N ILE A 49 9.76 7.77 1.36
CA ILE A 49 8.43 7.91 0.78
C ILE A 49 7.79 6.53 0.60
N SER A 50 6.54 6.39 1.03
CA SER A 50 5.71 5.23 0.72
C SER A 50 4.73 5.56 -0.39
N LEU A 51 4.58 4.67 -1.36
CA LEU A 51 3.52 4.70 -2.36
C LEU A 51 2.50 3.62 -2.02
N THR A 52 1.23 3.98 -1.88
CA THR A 52 0.17 3.00 -1.71
C THR A 52 -0.79 3.03 -2.88
N LEU A 53 -0.95 1.85 -3.49
CA LEU A 53 -1.82 1.63 -4.63
C LEU A 53 -2.91 0.62 -4.25
N PRO A 54 -4.18 0.87 -4.56
CA PRO A 54 -5.20 -0.17 -4.46
C PRO A 54 -4.95 -1.27 -5.48
N GLN A 55 -5.28 -2.51 -5.10
CA GLN A 55 -5.31 -3.62 -6.03
C GLN A 55 -6.40 -3.41 -7.08
N GLY A 56 -6.09 -3.82 -8.32
CA GLY A 56 -6.95 -3.64 -9.48
C GLY A 56 -6.47 -2.52 -10.41
N PRO A 57 -6.92 -2.55 -11.67
CA PRO A 57 -6.33 -1.74 -12.72
C PRO A 57 -6.61 -0.25 -12.54
N LEU A 58 -5.53 0.55 -12.70
CA LEU A 58 -5.59 1.97 -13.07
C LEU A 58 -6.40 2.86 -12.09
N ARG A 59 -6.30 2.58 -10.80
CA ARG A 59 -7.01 3.30 -9.73
C ARG A 59 -6.13 4.35 -9.07
N ASN A 60 -6.76 5.35 -8.46
CA ASN A 60 -6.08 6.40 -7.70
C ASN A 60 -5.34 5.81 -6.48
N GLY A 61 -4.21 6.42 -6.11
CA GLY A 61 -3.39 5.99 -4.97
C GLY A 61 -3.06 7.17 -4.07
N TYR A 62 -2.04 6.99 -3.23
CA TYR A 62 -1.48 8.07 -2.44
C TYR A 62 0.01 7.85 -2.21
N VAL A 63 0.74 8.95 -2.02
CA VAL A 63 2.11 8.92 -1.50
C VAL A 63 2.16 9.53 -0.13
N LYS A 64 3.11 9.11 0.69
CA LYS A 64 3.34 9.69 2.01
C LYS A 64 4.83 9.77 2.27
N TYR A 65 5.32 10.99 2.51
CA TYR A 65 6.67 11.20 3.04
C TYR A 65 6.72 10.72 4.50
N ASN A 66 7.88 10.24 4.98
CA ASN A 66 8.01 9.84 6.38
C ASN A 66 7.58 11.00 7.31
N ASN A 67 6.71 10.68 8.28
CA ASN A 67 6.05 11.64 9.18
C ASN A 67 5.25 12.78 8.51
N GLY A 68 4.98 12.68 7.20
CA GLY A 68 4.20 13.65 6.44
C GLY A 68 2.72 13.27 6.32
N ALA A 69 1.94 14.19 5.74
CA ALA A 69 0.56 13.91 5.34
C ALA A 69 0.51 13.01 4.10
N SER A 70 -0.55 12.20 3.99
CA SER A 70 -0.82 11.45 2.76
C SER A 70 -1.27 12.42 1.65
N ILE A 71 -0.62 12.33 0.50
CA ILE A 71 -0.90 13.16 -0.68
C ILE A 71 -1.65 12.30 -1.70
N PRO A 72 -2.89 12.68 -2.08
CA PRO A 72 -3.66 11.96 -3.08
C PRO A 72 -2.97 11.95 -4.45
N LEU A 73 -2.97 10.79 -5.08
CA LEU A 73 -2.54 10.60 -6.45
C LEU A 73 -3.72 10.25 -7.35
N LYS A 74 -3.89 10.99 -8.46
CA LYS A 74 -4.87 10.67 -9.50
C LYS A 74 -4.19 9.91 -10.63
N TYR A 75 -4.66 8.71 -10.96
CA TYR A 75 -4.18 7.98 -12.13
C TYR A 75 -4.36 8.84 -13.39
N SER A 76 -3.37 8.83 -14.27
CA SER A 76 -3.37 9.62 -15.51
C SER A 76 -3.39 8.72 -16.73
N SER A 77 -2.36 7.91 -16.89
CA SER A 77 -2.16 7.06 -18.07
C SER A 77 -1.11 6.01 -17.77
N ASN A 78 -1.00 5.03 -18.67
CA ASN A 78 0.12 4.12 -18.73
C ASN A 78 0.68 4.10 -20.15
N TYR A 79 2.00 3.97 -20.27
CA TYR A 79 2.67 3.85 -21.55
C TYR A 79 3.29 2.45 -21.66
N ASN A 80 3.07 1.79 -22.78
CA ASN A 80 3.68 0.49 -23.06
C ASN A 80 5.13 0.69 -23.51
N ILE A 81 6.08 0.10 -22.80
CA ILE A 81 7.46 0.02 -23.25
C ILE A 81 7.71 -1.42 -23.69
N ALA A 82 7.73 -1.64 -24.99
CA ALA A 82 8.07 -2.94 -25.55
C ALA A 82 9.59 -3.12 -25.54
N PHE A 83 10.12 -3.78 -24.51
CA PHE A 83 11.45 -4.39 -24.60
C PHE A 83 11.32 -5.78 -25.23
N SER A 84 12.06 -6.00 -26.30
CA SER A 84 12.21 -7.23 -27.09
C SER A 84 11.69 -8.53 -26.45
N GLY A 85 10.38 -8.77 -26.59
CA GLY A 85 9.82 -10.11 -26.77
C GLY A 85 9.13 -10.81 -25.61
N VAL A 86 9.25 -10.44 -24.33
CA VAL A 86 8.70 -11.33 -23.26
C VAL A 86 7.98 -10.65 -22.08
N THR A 87 8.10 -9.33 -21.84
CA THR A 87 7.37 -8.69 -20.72
C THR A 87 6.76 -7.36 -21.14
N LYS A 88 5.44 -7.20 -20.93
CA LYS A 88 4.76 -5.92 -21.14
C LYS A 88 5.04 -5.03 -19.94
N ASP A 89 6.04 -4.18 -20.07
CA ASP A 89 6.37 -3.20 -19.04
C ASP A 89 5.50 -1.97 -19.24
N TYR A 90 4.63 -1.69 -18.27
CA TYR A 90 3.82 -0.47 -18.28
C TYR A 90 4.46 0.56 -17.36
N GLU A 91 4.86 1.69 -17.93
CA GLU A 91 5.11 2.87 -17.13
C GLU A 91 3.78 3.46 -16.71
N ASN A 92 3.51 3.50 -15.41
CA ASN A 92 2.31 4.10 -14.85
C ASN A 92 2.58 5.56 -14.49
N LEU A 93 1.67 6.46 -14.86
CA LEU A 93 1.76 7.88 -14.58
C LEU A 93 0.61 8.32 -13.66
N TYR A 94 0.98 8.97 -12.56
CA TYR A 94 0.08 9.52 -11.56
C TYR A 94 0.30 11.02 -11.39
N ARG A 95 -0.77 11.78 -11.16
CA ARG A 95 -0.71 13.20 -10.82
C ARG A 95 -0.80 13.39 -9.32
N GLU A 96 0.13 14.15 -8.77
CA GLU A 96 0.09 14.62 -7.39
C GLU A 96 -0.95 15.74 -7.25
N MET A 97 -1.90 15.57 -6.32
CA MET A 97 -3.00 16.50 -6.12
C MET A 97 -2.96 17.12 -4.72
N ILE A 98 -2.60 18.41 -4.64
CA ILE A 98 -2.61 19.18 -3.38
C ILE A 98 -3.60 20.33 -3.54
N ASN A 99 -4.56 20.46 -2.62
CA ASN A 99 -5.60 21.49 -2.67
C ASN A 99 -6.31 21.57 -4.04
N LYS A 100 -6.67 20.40 -4.60
CA LYS A 100 -7.28 20.23 -5.94
C LYS A 100 -6.42 20.72 -7.12
N LYS A 101 -5.16 21.09 -6.90
CA LYS A 101 -4.20 21.49 -7.95
C LYS A 101 -3.22 20.36 -8.22
N ASN A 102 -2.89 20.17 -9.50
CA ASN A 102 -1.81 19.27 -9.91
C ASN A 102 -0.46 19.96 -9.63
N THR A 103 0.30 19.41 -8.67
CA THR A 103 1.61 19.93 -8.22
C THR A 103 2.80 19.17 -8.77
N GLY A 104 2.60 17.98 -9.31
CA GLY A 104 3.68 17.12 -9.80
C GLY A 104 3.16 15.82 -10.40
N TYR A 105 4.09 15.00 -10.87
CA TYR A 105 3.79 13.70 -11.46
C TYR A 105 4.69 12.64 -10.86
N TYR A 106 4.11 11.50 -10.53
CA TYR A 106 4.86 10.29 -10.18
C TYR A 106 4.79 9.31 -11.35
N SER A 107 5.92 8.70 -11.71
CA SER A 107 5.93 7.58 -12.65
C SER A 107 6.80 6.43 -12.17
N PHE A 108 6.41 5.21 -12.53
CA PHE A 108 7.10 3.99 -12.15
C PHE A 108 6.68 2.82 -13.03
N TYR A 109 7.51 1.78 -13.08
CA TYR A 109 7.16 0.52 -13.73
C TYR A 109 6.69 -0.48 -12.68
N LEU A 110 5.64 -1.23 -13.04
CA LEU A 110 5.12 -2.31 -12.21
C LEU A 110 5.51 -3.65 -12.86
N TYR A 111 6.29 -4.47 -12.15
CA TYR A 111 6.78 -5.77 -12.60
C TYR A 111 6.25 -6.85 -11.67
N GLN A 112 5.34 -7.71 -12.14
CA GLN A 112 4.72 -8.79 -11.37
C GLN A 112 4.25 -8.33 -9.98
N ASP A 113 5.10 -8.49 -8.96
CA ASP A 113 4.80 -8.19 -7.55
C ASP A 113 5.57 -6.98 -6.98
N GLY A 114 6.32 -6.26 -7.82
CA GLY A 114 7.21 -5.17 -7.40
C GLY A 114 7.11 -3.90 -8.25
N ILE A 115 7.66 -2.82 -7.70
CA ILE A 115 7.82 -1.54 -8.39
C ILE A 115 9.31 -1.23 -8.50
N THR A 116 9.74 -0.67 -9.64
CA THR A 116 11.13 -0.23 -9.83
C THR A 116 11.36 1.17 -9.25
N VAL A 117 12.14 2.03 -9.90
CA VAL A 117 12.39 3.39 -9.47
C VAL A 117 11.09 4.20 -9.53
N LEU A 118 10.76 4.86 -8.43
CA LEU A 118 9.70 5.87 -8.37
C LEU A 118 10.28 7.22 -8.77
N ARG A 119 9.87 7.72 -9.93
CA ARG A 119 10.23 9.05 -10.44
C ARG A 119 9.20 10.06 -9.98
N TYR A 120 9.64 11.23 -9.53
CA TYR A 120 8.78 12.38 -9.23
C TYR A 120 9.25 13.62 -9.98
N PHE A 121 8.36 14.23 -10.76
CA PHE A 121 8.58 15.55 -11.36
C PHE A 121 7.78 16.62 -10.62
N SER A 122 8.48 17.58 -10.01
CA SER A 122 7.84 18.74 -9.38
C SER A 122 7.53 19.83 -10.40
N LYS A 123 6.26 20.21 -10.56
CA LYS A 123 5.89 21.31 -11.46
C LYS A 123 6.37 22.67 -10.98
N LYS A 124 6.50 22.84 -9.65
CA LYS A 124 6.93 24.10 -9.03
C LYS A 124 8.40 24.37 -9.30
N THR A 125 9.27 23.38 -9.05
CA THR A 125 10.72 23.57 -9.19
C THR A 125 11.26 23.13 -10.55
N LYS A 126 10.45 22.47 -11.39
CA LYS A 126 10.87 21.87 -12.68
C LYS A 126 12.05 20.90 -12.50
N LYS A 127 12.07 20.18 -11.38
CA LYS A 127 13.09 19.19 -11.05
C LYS A 127 12.47 17.80 -11.00
N GLU A 128 13.28 16.83 -11.39
CA GLU A 128 13.00 15.41 -11.26
C GLU A 128 13.76 14.82 -10.07
N TYR A 129 13.14 13.88 -9.38
CA TYR A 129 13.67 13.17 -8.23
C TYR A 129 13.46 11.67 -8.46
N PHE A 130 14.44 10.87 -8.06
CA PHE A 130 14.43 9.42 -8.20
C PHE A 130 14.47 8.79 -6.83
N PHE A 131 13.50 7.94 -6.53
CA PHE A 131 13.44 7.15 -5.30
C PHE A 131 13.57 5.68 -5.65
N PHE A 132 14.48 4.99 -4.96
CA PHE A 132 14.78 3.59 -5.19
C PHE A 132 14.02 2.73 -4.18
N PRO A 133 13.58 1.51 -4.56
CA PRO A 133 12.98 0.59 -3.61
C PRO A 133 13.87 0.41 -2.38
N ASP A 134 13.26 0.49 -1.19
CA ASP A 134 13.96 0.33 0.10
C ASP A 134 13.50 -0.99 0.72
N SER A 135 14.39 -1.99 0.64
CA SER A 135 14.07 -3.37 1.00
C SER A 135 14.13 -3.59 2.50
N GLY A 136 15.06 -2.93 3.20
CA GLY A 136 15.12 -2.95 4.65
C GLY A 136 13.89 -2.32 5.29
N ALA A 137 13.35 -1.23 4.71
CA ALA A 137 12.11 -0.63 5.19
C ALA A 137 10.83 -1.42 4.84
N ALA A 138 10.87 -2.27 3.81
CA ALA A 138 9.73 -3.08 3.39
C ALA A 138 9.52 -4.27 4.35
N LYS A 139 8.34 -4.36 4.97
CA LYS A 139 7.99 -5.56 5.76
C LYS A 139 7.82 -6.78 4.84
N ALA A 140 8.40 -7.90 5.25
CA ALA A 140 8.67 -9.10 4.45
C ALA A 140 7.45 -9.86 3.86
N SER A 141 6.22 -9.32 3.90
CA SER A 141 5.07 -10.00 3.29
C SER A 141 4.00 -9.00 2.82
N PRO A 142 3.68 -8.97 1.51
CA PRO A 142 2.43 -8.44 1.02
C PRO A 142 1.23 -9.14 1.68
N PRO A 143 0.15 -8.42 2.05
CA PRO A 143 0.01 -6.97 1.98
C PRO A 143 0.79 -6.28 3.11
N ALA A 144 1.91 -5.64 2.75
CA ALA A 144 2.70 -4.86 3.69
C ALA A 144 1.95 -3.55 3.94
N SER A 145 1.42 -3.37 5.14
CA SER A 145 0.61 -2.19 5.46
C SER A 145 1.45 -0.95 5.76
N LEU A 146 2.73 -1.09 6.12
CA LEU A 146 3.56 0.02 6.61
C LEU A 146 5.05 -0.19 6.35
N CYS A 147 5.72 0.87 5.90
CA CYS A 147 7.18 0.96 5.83
C CYS A 147 7.78 1.20 7.22
N ASP A 148 8.76 0.39 7.61
CA ASP A 148 9.54 0.57 8.84
C ASP A 148 10.84 1.32 8.53
N TRP A 149 10.77 2.65 8.51
CA TRP A 149 11.91 3.49 8.13
C TRP A 149 13.11 3.40 9.08
N SER A 150 12.95 2.80 10.27
CA SER A 150 14.08 2.55 11.18
C SER A 150 15.06 1.50 10.62
N LYS A 151 14.63 0.73 9.63
CA LYS A 151 15.39 -0.34 8.97
C LYS A 151 15.79 0.02 7.54
N SER A 152 15.72 1.30 7.18
CA SER A 152 16.01 1.72 5.81
C SER A 152 17.44 1.39 5.41
N ASP A 153 17.61 0.93 4.17
CA ASP A 153 18.91 0.62 3.57
C ASP A 153 19.87 1.85 3.54
N LEU A 154 19.35 3.08 3.68
CA LEU A 154 20.14 4.31 3.75
C LEU A 154 20.63 4.67 5.16
N LEU A 155 20.18 3.94 6.20
CA LEU A 155 20.59 4.16 7.59
C LEU A 155 21.74 3.26 8.03
N ASP A 156 21.98 2.14 7.35
CA ASP A 156 23.00 1.13 7.69
C ASP A 156 24.45 1.55 7.36
N GLY A 157 24.69 2.85 7.21
CA GLY A 157 25.97 3.43 6.76
C GLY A 157 26.97 3.81 7.86
N ASP A 158 26.72 3.48 9.14
CA ASP A 158 27.54 3.97 10.27
C ASP A 158 28.04 2.87 11.23
N GLU A 159 28.11 1.61 10.81
CA GLU A 159 28.76 0.53 11.60
C GLU A 159 30.22 0.24 11.21
N SER A 160 30.83 1.06 10.36
CA SER A 160 32.26 0.90 10.00
C SER A 160 32.96 2.23 9.74
N LYS A 161 33.23 2.98 10.81
CA LYS A 161 34.34 3.95 10.88
C LYS A 161 35.02 3.94 12.24
#